data_AF-A0ABD0NCC9-F1
#
_entry.id   AF-A0ABD0NCC9-F1
#
_cell.length_a   1.000
_cell.length_b   1.000
_cell.length_c   1.000
_cell.angle_alpha   90.00
_cell.angle_beta   90.00
_cell.angle_gamma   90.00
#
_symmetry.space_group_name_H-M   'P 1'
#
loop_
_entity.id
_entity.type
_entity.pdbx_description
1 polymer ?
#
loop_
_entity_poly.entity_id
_entity_poly.type
_entity_poly.pdbx_seq_one_letter_code
_entity_poly.pdbx_strand_id
1 'polypeptide(L)'
;MDQHVTEKWFHGKLGAGRDGRQIAERLLSEYCLETGAPDGSFLVRESETFVGDYTLSFWRSGRVQHCRIHSRQEAGSPKFYLTDNLVFDTLFALITHYQQVPLRCNEFEMKLTEPVPQTNAHESK
;
A
#
# COMPACT_ATOMS: atom_id res chain seq x y z
N MET A 1 18.78 5.15 -1.22
CA MET A 1 18.33 3.78 -1.57
C MET A 1 16.87 3.67 -1.18
N ASP A 2 16.03 3.22 -2.11
CA ASP A 2 14.61 3.03 -1.90
C ASP A 2 14.35 1.81 -1.01
N GLN A 3 14.41 2.02 0.32
CA GLN A 3 14.30 0.97 1.34
C GLN A 3 13.01 0.13 1.23
N HIS A 4 11.96 0.67 0.61
CA HIS A 4 10.69 -0.02 0.43
C HIS A 4 10.73 -1.14 -0.62
N VAL A 5 11.71 -1.17 -1.53
CA VAL A 5 11.76 -2.16 -2.62
C VAL A 5 12.03 -3.58 -2.10
N THR A 6 12.67 -3.72 -0.94
CA THR A 6 12.94 -5.01 -0.29
C THR A 6 11.78 -5.49 0.59
N GLU A 7 10.73 -4.68 0.73
CA GLU A 7 9.65 -4.95 1.68
C GLU A 7 8.56 -5.84 1.07
N LYS A 8 8.11 -6.84 1.83
CA LYS A 8 7.10 -7.81 1.37
C LYS A 8 5.77 -7.17 0.96
N TRP A 9 5.42 -6.06 1.59
CA TRP A 9 4.19 -5.30 1.30
C TRP A 9 4.32 -4.42 0.06
N PHE A 10 5.51 -4.18 -0.49
CA PHE A 10 5.68 -3.34 -1.67
C PHE A 10 5.65 -4.18 -2.94
N HIS A 11 4.59 -4.06 -3.73
CA HIS A 11 4.39 -4.85 -4.95
C HIS A 11 4.80 -4.11 -6.23
N GLY A 12 5.32 -2.89 -6.10
CA GLY A 12 5.72 -2.06 -7.24
C GLY A 12 4.58 -1.88 -8.24
N LYS A 13 4.91 -1.95 -9.54
CA LYS A 13 3.93 -1.90 -10.61
C LYS A 13 3.20 -3.25 -10.75
N LEU A 14 1.91 -3.26 -10.43
CA LEU A 14 1.05 -4.43 -10.62
C LEU A 14 0.45 -4.43 -12.04
N GLY A 15 0.76 -5.49 -12.80
CA GLY A 15 0.22 -5.71 -14.14
C GLY A 15 0.87 -4.85 -15.24
N ALA A 16 0.48 -5.11 -16.48
CA ALA A 16 0.95 -4.43 -17.67
C ALA A 16 -0.12 -3.45 -18.22
N GLY A 17 -0.59 -2.49 -17.42
CA GLY A 17 -1.62 -1.58 -17.91
C GLY A 17 -2.40 -0.81 -16.83
N ARG A 18 -3.73 -0.92 -16.88
CA ARG A 18 -4.72 -0.28 -15.98
C ARG A 18 -5.42 -1.30 -15.07
N ASP A 19 -4.78 -2.44 -14.84
CA ASP A 19 -5.36 -3.59 -14.15
C ASP A 19 -4.78 -3.78 -12.73
N GLY A 20 -3.83 -2.95 -12.32
CA GLY A 20 -3.14 -3.01 -11.03
C GLY A 20 -4.09 -2.85 -9.85
N ARG A 21 -5.20 -2.12 -10.02
CA ARG A 21 -6.29 -2.12 -9.04
C ARG A 21 -6.93 -3.50 -8.91
N GLN A 22 -7.42 -4.09 -10.01
CA GLN A 22 -8.06 -5.41 -9.98
C GLN A 22 -7.11 -6.50 -9.49
N ILE A 23 -5.83 -6.45 -9.88
CA ILE A 23 -4.80 -7.38 -9.40
C ILE A 23 -4.61 -7.23 -7.88
N ALA A 24 -4.50 -6.01 -7.37
CA ALA A 24 -4.42 -5.77 -5.93
C ALA A 24 -5.66 -6.28 -5.18
N GLU A 25 -6.85 -6.02 -5.71
CA GLU A 25 -8.12 -6.49 -5.14
C GLU A 25 -8.15 -8.03 -5.08
N ARG A 26 -7.71 -8.70 -6.16
CA ARG A 26 -7.62 -10.17 -6.22
C ARG A 26 -6.62 -10.72 -5.20
N LEU A 27 -5.38 -10.23 -5.20
CA LEU A 27 -4.31 -10.70 -4.31
C LEU A 27 -4.70 -10.55 -2.83
N LEU A 28 -5.24 -9.40 -2.44
CA LEU A 28 -5.71 -9.17 -1.08
C LEU A 28 -6.90 -10.07 -0.73
N SER A 29 -7.87 -10.20 -1.62
CA SER A 29 -9.05 -11.02 -1.35
C SER A 29 -8.70 -12.48 -1.23
N GLU A 30 -7.91 -13.04 -2.15
CA GLU A 30 -7.44 -14.43 -2.10
C GLU A 30 -6.67 -14.68 -0.81
N TYR A 31 -5.65 -13.86 -0.51
CA TYR A 31 -4.86 -14.00 0.71
C TYR A 31 -5.73 -13.94 1.98
N CYS A 32 -6.59 -12.93 2.12
CA CYS A 32 -7.36 -12.74 3.33
C CYS A 32 -8.45 -13.80 3.52
N LEU A 33 -9.10 -14.25 2.45
CA LEU A 33 -10.12 -15.29 2.52
C LEU A 33 -9.52 -16.68 2.78
N GLU A 34 -8.35 -16.99 2.22
CA GLU A 34 -7.69 -18.28 2.42
C GLU A 34 -7.03 -18.41 3.79
N THR A 35 -6.40 -17.34 4.27
CA THR A 35 -5.63 -17.37 5.54
C THR A 35 -6.43 -16.92 6.75
N GLY A 36 -7.60 -16.29 6.55
CA GLY A 36 -8.34 -15.65 7.63
C GLY A 36 -7.66 -14.39 8.16
N ALA A 37 -6.89 -13.70 7.32
CA ALA A 37 -6.15 -12.49 7.67
C ALA A 37 -7.07 -11.40 8.27
N PRO A 38 -6.61 -10.65 9.28
CA PRO A 38 -7.42 -9.64 9.93
C PRO A 38 -7.66 -8.41 9.05
N ASP A 39 -8.64 -7.59 9.44
CA ASP A 39 -8.77 -6.23 8.91
C ASP A 39 -7.43 -5.47 9.12
N GLY A 40 -7.02 -4.72 8.10
CA GLY A 40 -5.73 -4.02 8.07
C GLY A 40 -4.64 -4.71 7.26
N SER A 41 -4.85 -5.94 6.78
CA SER A 41 -3.88 -6.60 5.90
C SER A 41 -3.73 -5.82 4.60
N PHE A 42 -2.50 -5.61 4.13
CA PHE A 42 -2.24 -4.56 3.14
C PHE A 42 -1.11 -4.86 2.17
N LEU A 43 -1.12 -4.11 1.05
CA LEU A 43 -0.01 -3.98 0.11
C LEU A 43 0.07 -2.56 -0.43
N VAL A 44 1.24 -2.16 -0.91
CA VAL A 44 1.49 -0.88 -1.59
C VAL A 44 1.92 -1.16 -3.02
N ARG A 45 1.33 -0.43 -3.95
CA ARG A 45 1.63 -0.52 -5.39
C ARG A 45 1.82 0.86 -5.99
N GLU A 46 2.46 0.95 -7.14
CA GLU A 46 2.49 2.18 -7.93
C GLU A 46 1.07 2.59 -8.35
N SER A 47 0.80 3.90 -8.37
CA SER A 47 -0.48 4.42 -8.84
C SER A 47 -0.52 4.44 -10.36
N GLU A 48 -1.56 3.83 -10.93
CA GLU A 48 -1.79 3.84 -12.38
C GLU A 48 -2.46 5.13 -12.84
N THR A 49 -3.21 5.79 -11.94
CA THR A 49 -3.95 7.02 -12.25
C THR A 49 -3.07 8.26 -12.07
N PHE A 50 -2.15 8.24 -11.10
CA PHE A 50 -1.34 9.38 -10.74
C PHE A 50 0.14 9.00 -10.82
N VAL A 51 0.76 9.33 -11.96
CA VAL A 51 2.17 9.01 -12.21
C VAL A 51 3.06 9.59 -11.11
N GLY A 52 3.89 8.73 -10.50
CA GLY A 52 4.81 9.09 -9.41
C GLY A 52 4.24 8.90 -8.00
N ASP A 53 2.93 8.70 -7.87
CA ASP A 53 2.28 8.37 -6.59
C ASP A 53 2.17 6.86 -6.38
N TYR A 54 1.80 6.50 -5.15
CA TYR A 54 1.56 5.12 -4.76
C TYR A 54 0.11 4.93 -4.30
N THR A 55 -0.33 3.69 -4.21
CA THR A 55 -1.64 3.32 -3.69
C THR A 55 -1.46 2.27 -2.60
N LEU A 56 -1.95 2.58 -1.41
CA LEU A 56 -2.13 1.63 -0.32
C LEU A 56 -3.45 0.89 -0.54
N SER A 57 -3.38 -0.42 -0.74
CA SER A 57 -4.57 -1.28 -0.82
C SER A 57 -4.63 -2.14 0.43
N PHE A 58 -5.80 -2.22 1.08
CA PHE A 58 -5.94 -2.94 2.35
C PHE A 58 -7.30 -3.62 2.50
N TRP A 59 -7.32 -4.68 3.28
CA TRP A 59 -8.51 -5.46 3.60
C TRP A 59 -9.28 -4.83 4.76
N ARG A 60 -10.60 -4.72 4.60
CA ARG A 60 -11.49 -4.25 5.64
C ARG A 60 -12.90 -4.81 5.44
N SER A 61 -13.45 -5.45 6.47
CA SER A 61 -14.86 -5.87 6.52
C SER A 61 -15.29 -6.65 5.27
N GLY A 62 -14.44 -7.58 4.82
CA GLY A 62 -14.73 -8.45 3.68
C GLY A 62 -14.50 -7.82 2.30
N ARG A 63 -13.92 -6.61 2.23
CA ARG A 63 -13.66 -5.91 0.97
C ARG A 63 -12.30 -5.22 0.96
N VAL A 64 -11.75 -5.03 -0.22
CA VAL A 64 -10.54 -4.25 -0.43
C VAL A 64 -10.88 -2.76 -0.55
N GLN A 65 -10.08 -1.93 0.11
CA GLN A 65 -10.14 -0.48 0.06
C GLN A 65 -8.81 0.07 -0.46
N HIS A 66 -8.83 1.28 -1.01
CA HIS A 66 -7.65 1.92 -1.58
C HIS A 66 -7.50 3.36 -1.07
N CYS A 67 -6.29 3.69 -0.61
CA CYS A 67 -5.89 5.06 -0.31
C CYS A 67 -4.74 5.48 -1.21
N ARG A 68 -4.81 6.70 -1.74
CA ARG A 68 -3.71 7.30 -2.50
C ARG A 68 -2.64 7.76 -1.53
N ILE A 69 -1.41 7.31 -1.74
CA ILE A 69 -0.23 7.87 -1.10
C ILE A 69 0.34 8.91 -2.06
N HIS A 70 0.26 10.16 -1.66
CA HIS A 70 0.81 11.28 -2.41
C HIS A 70 2.33 11.27 -2.30
N SER A 71 3.01 11.50 -3.41
CA SER A 71 4.45 11.69 -3.51
C SER A 71 4.72 13.09 -4.03
N ARG A 72 5.53 13.88 -3.30
CA ARG A 72 5.98 15.20 -3.77
C ARG A 72 7.46 15.40 -3.51
N GLN A 73 8.08 16.25 -4.33
CA GLN A 73 9.44 16.72 -4.10
C GLN A 73 9.39 17.97 -3.22
N GLU A 74 10.08 17.94 -2.08
CA GLU A 74 10.20 19.08 -1.17
C GLU A 74 11.68 19.28 -0.83
N ALA A 75 12.22 20.46 -1.13
CA ALA A 75 13.65 20.78 -0.95
C ALA A 75 14.63 19.75 -1.56
N GLY A 76 14.25 19.12 -2.68
CA GLY A 76 15.06 18.09 -3.36
C GLY A 76 14.99 16.70 -2.74
N SER A 77 14.08 16.48 -1.79
CA SER A 77 13.84 15.18 -1.17
C SER A 77 12.40 14.71 -1.42
N PRO A 78 12.16 13.40 -1.65
CA PRO A 78 10.82 12.88 -1.77
C PRO A 78 10.10 12.93 -0.42
N LYS A 79 8.81 13.23 -0.46
CA LYS A 79 7.90 13.28 0.68
C LYS A 79 6.66 12.47 0.37
N PHE A 80 6.23 11.67 1.34
CA PHE A 80 5.09 10.76 1.22
C PHE A 80 4.04 11.06 2.27
N TYR A 81 2.76 11.07 1.89
CA TYR A 81 1.68 11.33 2.82
C TYR A 81 0.34 10.75 2.35
N LEU A 82 -0.51 10.39 3.31
CA LEU A 82 -1.92 10.06 3.09
C LEU A 82 -2.82 11.27 3.38
N THR A 83 -2.36 12.19 4.22
CA THR A 83 -3.04 13.42 4.63
C THR A 83 -2.01 14.55 4.75
N ASP A 84 -2.34 15.77 4.33
CA ASP A 84 -1.38 16.90 4.29
C ASP A 84 -0.80 17.29 5.66
N ASN A 85 -1.46 16.92 6.75
CA ASN A 85 -1.00 17.21 8.11
C ASN A 85 0.09 16.25 8.62
N LEU A 86 0.40 15.17 7.90
CA LEU A 86 1.37 14.18 8.33
C LEU A 86 2.17 13.62 7.16
N VAL A 87 3.42 14.07 7.07
CA VAL A 87 4.33 13.84 5.94
C VAL A 87 5.57 13.07 6.40
N PHE A 88 6.03 12.14 5.55
CA PHE A 88 7.14 11.24 5.83
C PHE A 88 8.22 11.34 4.74
N ASP A 89 9.48 11.06 5.10
CA ASP A 89 10.61 11.06 4.16
C ASP A 89 10.67 9.81 3.29
N THR A 90 10.06 8.70 3.74
CA THR A 90 10.08 7.43 3.04
C THR A 90 8.73 6.73 3.14
N LEU A 91 8.39 5.92 2.12
CA LEU A 91 7.25 5.01 2.18
C LEU A 91 7.33 4.05 3.39
N PHE A 92 8.54 3.59 3.72
CA PHE A 92 8.76 2.74 4.88
C PHE A 92 8.31 3.42 6.17
N ALA A 93 8.75 4.67 6.41
CA ALA A 93 8.36 5.44 7.59
C ALA A 93 6.84 5.66 7.65
N LEU A 94 6.20 5.95 6.52
CA LEU A 94 4.75 6.10 6.41
C LEU A 94 4.04 4.80 6.82
N ILE A 95 4.44 3.66 6.25
CA ILE A 95 3.80 2.37 6.55
C ILE A 95 4.03 1.95 7.99
N THR A 96 5.27 2.04 8.49
CA THR A 96 5.59 1.73 9.89
C THR A 96 4.77 2.59 10.85
N HIS A 97 4.56 3.87 10.53
CA HIS A 97 3.70 4.73 11.33
C HIS A 97 2.26 4.21 11.38
N TYR A 98 1.65 3.91 10.23
CA TYR A 98 0.25 3.46 10.17
C TYR A 98 0.03 2.02 10.64
N GLN A 99 1.10 1.25 10.87
CA GLN A 99 1.03 -0.01 11.62
C GLN A 99 0.85 0.22 13.14
N GLN A 100 1.35 1.34 13.67
CA GLN A 100 1.29 1.66 15.10
C GLN A 100 0.13 2.61 15.43
N VAL A 101 -0.14 3.54 14.53
CA VAL A 101 -1.15 4.60 14.67
C VAL A 101 -2.28 4.35 13.67
N PRO A 102 -3.56 4.37 14.09
CA PRO A 102 -4.65 4.13 13.17
C PRO A 102 -4.74 5.20 12.07
N LEU A 103 -4.92 4.75 10.84
CA LEU A 103 -5.40 5.58 9.75
C LEU A 103 -6.82 6.04 10.05
N ARG A 104 -7.06 7.35 10.04
CA ARG A 104 -8.38 7.95 10.20
C ARG A 104 -8.89 8.46 8.85
N CYS A 105 -9.99 7.89 8.40
CA CYS A 105 -10.79 8.44 7.32
C CYS A 105 -12.19 8.76 7.84
N ASN A 106 -12.97 9.58 7.13
CA ASN A 106 -14.29 10.03 7.57
C ASN A 106 -15.24 8.89 7.99
N GLU A 107 -15.04 7.69 7.48
CA GLU A 107 -15.90 6.52 7.72
C GLU A 107 -15.25 5.43 8.57
N PHE A 108 -13.97 5.57 8.97
CA PHE A 108 -13.27 4.54 9.74
C PHE A 108 -11.96 4.96 10.41
N GLU A 109 -11.60 4.19 11.44
CA GLU A 109 -10.30 4.22 12.09
C GLU A 109 -9.72 2.78 12.09
N MET A 110 -8.53 2.58 11.53
CA MET A 110 -7.91 1.25 11.45
C MET A 110 -6.39 1.30 11.34
N LYS A 111 -5.68 0.38 11.99
CA LYS A 111 -4.23 0.21 11.82
C LYS A 111 -3.93 -0.75 10.68
N LEU A 112 -2.77 -0.56 10.03
CA LEU A 112 -2.22 -1.58 9.15
C LEU A 112 -1.71 -2.75 10.00
N THR A 113 -2.01 -3.98 9.59
CA THR A 113 -1.66 -5.17 10.35
C THR A 113 -0.54 -5.91 9.63
N GLU A 114 -0.87 -6.97 8.90
CA GLU A 114 0.12 -7.83 8.26
C GLU A 114 0.32 -7.50 6.76
N PRO A 115 1.57 -7.59 6.29
CA PRO A 115 1.88 -7.36 4.89
C PRO A 115 1.45 -8.56 4.03
N VAL A 116 0.69 -8.31 2.97
CA VAL A 116 0.39 -9.34 1.97
C VAL A 116 1.65 -9.58 1.12
N PRO A 117 2.20 -10.81 1.11
CA PRO A 117 3.42 -11.09 0.37
C PRO A 117 3.21 -11.02 -1.13
N GLN A 118 4.29 -10.72 -1.87
CA GLN A 118 4.32 -10.84 -3.33
C GLN A 118 4.22 -12.33 -3.73
N THR A 119 3.11 -12.76 -4.32
CA THR A 119 2.95 -14.15 -4.79
C THR A 119 3.80 -14.45 -6.03
N ASN A 120 4.16 -13.43 -6.81
CA ASN A 120 4.82 -13.58 -8.11
C ASN A 120 6.33 -13.26 -8.07
N ALA A 121 6.97 -13.20 -6.89
CA ALA A 121 8.39 -12.84 -6.76
C ALA A 121 9.37 -13.80 -7.48
N HIS A 122 8.87 -14.91 -8.04
CA HIS A 122 9.64 -15.87 -8.83
C HIS A 122 9.53 -15.72 -10.37
N GLU A 123 8.71 -14.81 -10.91
CA GLU A 123 8.54 -14.68 -12.38
C GLU A 123 9.53 -13.72 -13.07
N SER A 124 10.44 -13.08 -12.34
CA SER A 124 11.58 -12.38 -12.95
C SER A 124 12.86 -13.20 -12.81
N LYS A 125 13.05 -14.16 -13.73
CA LYS A 125 14.38 -14.65 -14.07
C LYS A 125 14.46 -15.06 -15.53
#